data_AF-A0ABD4B602-F1
#
_entry.id   AF-A0ABD4B602-F1
#
_cell.length_a   1.000
_cell.length_b   1.000
_cell.length_c   1.000
_cell.angle_alpha   90.00
_cell.angle_beta   90.00
_cell.angle_gamma   90.00
#
_symmetry.space_group_name_H-M   'P 1'
#
loop_
_entity.id
_entity.type
_entity.pdbx_description
1 polymer ?
#
loop_
_entity_poly.entity_id
_entity_poly.type
_entity_poly.pdbx_seq_one_letter_code
_entity_poly.pdbx_strand_id
1 'polypeptide(L)'
;MRLEVEKYGFKNFDEIKIDTVDAFQGEEADIIIYSTVKTCGNLSFLLDSKRLNVVISRAKENLIFVGKKSFFENLQSDEKNIFSAILQVCR
;
A
#
# COMPACT_ATOMS: atom_id res chain seq x y z
N MET A 1 10.54 4.20 -15.61
CA MET A 1 9.27 4.62 -14.97
C MET A 1 9.05 6.11 -15.16
N ARG A 2 9.89 7.00 -14.62
CA ARG A 2 9.75 8.46 -14.78
C ARG A 2 9.59 8.92 -16.24
N LEU A 3 10.53 8.57 -17.12
CA LEU A 3 10.45 8.88 -18.56
C LEU A 3 9.21 8.30 -19.24
N GLU A 4 8.65 7.22 -18.70
CA GLU A 4 7.46 6.59 -19.26
C GLU A 4 6.20 7.33 -18.81
N VAL A 5 6.14 7.76 -17.55
CA VAL A 5 5.04 8.53 -16.97
C VAL A 5 4.97 9.94 -17.57
N GLU A 6 6.12 10.57 -17.82
CA GLU A 6 6.22 11.87 -18.48
C GLU A 6 5.63 11.84 -19.90
N LYS A 7 5.75 10.72 -20.65
CA LYS A 7 5.14 10.58 -21.98
C LYS A 7 3.62 10.66 -21.97
N TYR A 8 2.98 10.28 -20.87
CA TYR A 8 1.51 10.36 -20.72
C TYR A 8 1.03 11.75 -20.26
N GLY A 9 1.92 12.75 -20.25
CA GLY A 9 1.56 14.13 -19.89
C GLY A 9 1.42 14.37 -18.38
N PHE A 10 1.87 13.42 -17.55
CA PHE A 10 1.88 13.59 -16.10
C PHE A 10 2.98 14.57 -15.71
N LYS A 11 2.59 15.80 -15.40
CA LYS A 11 3.48 16.85 -14.90
C LYS A 11 3.72 16.65 -13.40
N ASN A 12 4.80 17.24 -12.88
CA ASN A 12 5.12 17.27 -11.44
C ASN A 12 5.41 15.90 -10.80
N PHE A 13 5.97 14.95 -11.55
CA PHE A 13 6.36 13.65 -11.00
C PHE A 13 7.36 13.76 -9.82
N ASP A 14 8.19 14.80 -9.82
CA ASP A 14 9.15 15.08 -8.74
C ASP A 14 8.51 15.48 -7.41
N GLU A 15 7.28 15.98 -7.44
CA GLU A 15 6.53 16.36 -6.23
C GLU A 15 5.93 15.13 -5.54
N ILE A 16 5.92 13.97 -6.23
CA ILE A 16 5.44 12.72 -5.67
C ILE A 16 6.59 12.05 -4.92
N LYS A 17 6.45 11.97 -3.60
CA LYS A 17 7.36 11.18 -2.78
C LYS A 17 7.06 9.69 -2.95
N ILE A 18 8.07 8.93 -3.39
CA ILE A 18 8.00 7.48 -3.59
C ILE A 18 9.08 6.84 -2.74
N ASP A 19 8.69 6.10 -1.71
CA ASP A 19 9.63 5.41 -0.83
C ASP A 19 8.98 4.19 -0.16
N THR A 20 9.77 3.44 0.60
CA THR A 20 9.33 2.33 1.44
C THR A 20 8.57 2.83 2.67
N VAL A 21 7.77 1.95 3.28
CA VAL A 21 7.02 2.26 4.51
C VAL A 21 7.94 2.70 5.64
N ASP A 22 9.09 2.04 5.80
CA ASP A 22 10.03 2.33 6.88
C ASP A 22 10.64 3.73 6.73
N ALA A 23 10.92 4.17 5.50
CA ALA A 23 11.44 5.51 5.20
C ALA A 23 10.37 6.63 5.31
N PHE A 24 9.08 6.27 5.22
CA PHE A 24 7.95 7.19 5.38
C PHE A 24 7.57 7.45 6.84
N GLN A 25 8.25 6.83 7.81
CA GLN A 25 7.90 6.97 9.22
C GLN A 25 8.12 8.41 9.71
N GLY A 26 7.06 9.01 10.28
CA GLY A 26 7.10 10.37 10.83
C GLY A 26 6.69 11.47 9.85
N GLU A 27 6.40 11.12 8.59
CA GLU A 27 5.89 12.03 7.57
C GLU A 27 4.43 11.73 7.26
N GLU A 28 3.68 12.68 6.70
CA GLU A 28 2.27 12.50 6.34
C GLU A 28 1.96 13.11 4.98
N ALA A 29 0.97 12.55 4.28
CA ALA A 29 0.49 13.07 3.01
C ALA A 29 -1.04 13.05 2.95
N ASP A 30 -1.62 13.95 2.15
CA ASP A 30 -3.07 14.00 1.97
C ASP A 30 -3.60 12.70 1.34
N ILE A 31 -2.85 12.16 0.38
CA ILE A 31 -3.15 10.90 -0.30
C ILE A 31 -1.93 9.98 -0.22
N ILE A 32 -2.14 8.76 0.29
CA ILE A 32 -1.14 7.69 0.26
C ILE A 32 -1.60 6.60 -0.70
N ILE A 33 -0.70 6.17 -1.60
CA ILE A 33 -0.89 4.99 -2.44
C ILE A 33 0.08 3.91 -1.95
N TYR A 34 -0.46 2.86 -1.36
CA TYR A 34 0.31 1.76 -0.82
C TYR A 34 0.27 0.54 -1.75
N SER A 35 1.42 0.18 -2.32
CA SER A 35 1.58 -1.03 -3.11
C SER A 35 1.99 -2.21 -2.23
N THR A 36 1.22 -3.29 -2.27
CA THR A 36 1.56 -4.51 -1.51
C THR A 36 2.64 -5.35 -2.16
N VAL A 37 2.94 -5.11 -3.45
CA VAL A 37 3.97 -5.75 -4.30
C VAL A 37 3.81 -7.27 -4.49
N LYS A 38 3.27 -8.00 -3.52
CA LYS A 38 3.13 -9.46 -3.52
C LYS A 38 1.92 -9.94 -4.30
N THR A 39 2.15 -11.00 -5.06
CA THR A 39 1.16 -11.68 -5.88
C THR A 39 1.11 -13.20 -5.64
N CYS A 40 2.08 -13.74 -4.89
CA CYS A 40 2.23 -15.15 -4.50
C CYS A 40 3.21 -15.32 -3.31
N GLY A 41 3.19 -16.48 -2.65
CA GLY A 41 4.11 -16.84 -1.56
C GLY A 41 3.56 -16.54 -0.16
N ASN A 42 4.45 -16.49 0.84
CA ASN A 42 4.05 -16.24 2.24
C ASN A 42 3.78 -14.75 2.53
N LEU A 43 2.97 -14.50 3.57
CA LEU A 43 2.52 -13.16 3.96
C LEU A 43 3.36 -12.51 5.06
N SER A 44 4.41 -13.19 5.54
CA SER A 44 5.17 -12.79 6.74
C SER A 44 5.71 -11.35 6.68
N PHE A 45 5.96 -10.81 5.49
CA PHE A 45 6.40 -9.42 5.31
C PHE A 45 5.24 -8.40 5.32
N LEU A 46 4.07 -8.80 4.84
CA LEU A 46 2.88 -7.93 4.75
C LEU A 46 2.09 -7.89 6.06
N LEU A 47 2.14 -8.98 6.84
CA LEU A 47 1.50 -9.08 8.16
C LEU A 47 2.23 -8.31 9.27
N ASP A 48 3.24 -7.50 8.92
CA ASP A 48 3.83 -6.59 9.89
C ASP A 48 2.82 -5.47 10.23
N SER A 49 2.11 -5.67 11.34
CA SER A 49 1.13 -4.74 11.86
C SER A 49 1.71 -3.35 12.13
N LYS A 50 3.01 -3.24 12.44
CA LYS A 50 3.65 -1.94 12.66
C LYS A 50 3.73 -1.15 11.36
N ARG A 51 4.12 -1.81 10.26
CA ARG A 51 4.17 -1.17 8.94
C ARG A 51 2.79 -0.78 8.43
N LEU A 52 1.79 -1.64 8.63
CA LEU A 52 0.42 -1.29 8.27
C LEU A 52 -0.10 -0.11 9.09
N ASN A 53 0.19 -0.05 10.39
CA ASN A 53 -0.18 1.08 11.25
C ASN A 53 0.48 2.39 10.79
N VAL A 54 1.74 2.33 10.34
CA VAL A 54 2.41 3.49 9.73
C VAL A 54 1.61 3.92 8.50
N VAL A 55 1.41 3.04 7.51
CA VAL A 55 0.68 3.36 6.27
C VAL A 55 -0.70 3.97 6.55
N ILE A 56 -1.47 3.38 7.47
CA ILE A 56 -2.82 3.87 7.82
C ILE A 56 -2.75 5.25 8.47
N SER A 57 -1.82 5.46 9.40
CA SER A 57 -1.71 6.74 10.12
C SER A 57 -1.03 7.86 9.32
N ARG A 58 -0.43 7.57 8.16
CA ARG A 58 0.24 8.57 7.32
C ARG A 58 -0.68 9.28 6.33
N ALA A 59 -1.84 8.70 6.04
CA ALA A 59 -2.84 9.28 5.12
C ALA A 59 -3.77 10.23 5.88
N LYS A 60 -3.89 11.48 5.42
CA LYS A 60 -4.81 12.45 6.04
C LYS A 60 -6.22 12.37 5.47
N GLU A 61 -6.36 12.24 4.16
CA GLU A 61 -7.65 12.22 3.46
C GLU A 61 -7.96 10.86 2.85
N ASN A 62 -7.03 10.32 2.04
CA ASN A 62 -7.27 9.07 1.30
C ASN A 62 -6.09 8.10 1.38
N LEU A 63 -6.43 6.83 1.58
CA LEU A 63 -5.48 5.72 1.50
C LEU A 63 -5.95 4.72 0.44
N ILE A 64 -5.10 4.49 -0.55
CA ILE A 64 -5.38 3.58 -1.67
C ILE A 64 -4.46 2.37 -1.58
N PHE A 65 -5.04 1.17 -1.47
CA PHE A 65 -4.31 -0.10 -1.53
C PHE A 65 -4.24 -0.61 -2.97
N VAL A 66 -3.04 -0.90 -3.46
CA VAL A 66 -2.81 -1.51 -4.77
C VAL A 66 -2.18 -2.88 -4.58
N GLY A 67 -2.87 -3.93 -5.03
CA GLY A 67 -2.42 -5.30 -4.88
C GLY A 67 -3.27 -6.31 -5.63
N LYS A 68 -2.80 -7.56 -5.70
CA LYS A 68 -3.54 -8.65 -6.33
C LYS A 68 -4.60 -9.19 -5.39
N LYS A 69 -5.87 -8.79 -5.57
CA LYS A 69 -7.00 -9.18 -4.72
C LYS A 69 -7.06 -10.69 -4.41
N SER A 70 -6.94 -11.54 -5.42
CA SER A 70 -7.02 -12.99 -5.26
C SER A 70 -5.89 -13.59 -4.42
N PHE A 71 -4.74 -12.91 -4.31
CA PHE A 71 -3.69 -13.33 -3.40
C PHE A 71 -4.12 -13.15 -1.93
N PHE A 72 -4.86 -12.09 -1.63
CA PHE A 72 -5.34 -11.78 -0.29
C PHE A 72 -6.60 -12.55 0.11
N GLU A 73 -7.44 -12.94 -0.85
CA GLU A 73 -8.66 -13.73 -0.62
C GLU A 73 -8.36 -15.20 -0.26
N ASN A 74 -7.30 -15.79 -0.82
CA ASN A 74 -6.92 -17.19 -0.57
C ASN A 74 -6.33 -17.44 0.83
N LEU A 75 -6.29 -16.41 1.67
CA LEU A 75 -5.66 -16.40 2.99
C LEU A 75 -6.68 -16.39 4.14
N GLN A 76 -7.96 -16.65 3.86
CA GLN A 76 -9.01 -16.68 4.88
C GLN A 76 -8.81 -17.75 5.97
N SER A 77 -7.85 -18.67 5.79
CA SER A 77 -7.50 -19.70 6.77
C SER A 77 -6.50 -19.24 7.85
N ASP A 78 -5.87 -18.07 7.68
CA ASP A 78 -4.88 -17.55 8.63
C ASP A 78 -5.57 -16.53 9.56
N GLU A 79 -5.79 -16.90 10.83
CA GLU A 79 -6.46 -16.06 11.84
C GLU A 79 -5.79 -14.68 12.03
N LYS A 80 -4.53 -14.52 11.58
CA LYS A 80 -3.79 -13.25 11.69
C LYS A 80 -3.94 -12.34 10.46
N ASN A 81 -4.74 -12.72 9.46
CA ASN A 81 -4.83 -11.98 8.21
C ASN A 81 -5.62 -10.67 8.35
N ILE A 82 -4.92 -9.59 8.71
CA ILE A 82 -5.47 -8.22 8.80
C ILE A 82 -5.94 -7.67 7.44
N PHE A 83 -5.44 -8.20 6.32
CA PHE A 83 -5.88 -7.77 4.99
C PHE A 83 -7.30 -8.25 4.66
N SER A 84 -7.82 -9.26 5.34
CA SER A 84 -9.23 -9.66 5.22
C SER A 84 -10.16 -8.50 5.60
N ALA A 85 -9.84 -7.79 6.70
CA ALA A 85 -10.59 -6.61 7.13
C ALA A 85 -10.45 -5.46 6.12
N ILE A 86 -9.25 -5.24 5.58
CA ILE A 86 -9.02 -4.22 4.53
C ILE A 86 -9.87 -4.53 3.29
N LEU A 87 -9.93 -5.79 2.84
CA LEU A 87 -10.75 -6.20 1.70
C LEU A 87 -12.26 -6.05 1.94
N GLN A 88 -12.72 -6.07 3.19
CA GLN A 88 -14.12 -5.84 3.54
C GLN A 88 -14.48 -4.34 3.57
N VAL A 89 -13.51 -3.48 3.89
CA VAL A 89 -13.71 -2.03 4.03
C VAL A 89 -13.44 -1.29 2.71
N CYS A 90 -12.40 -1.69 1.98
CA CYS A 90 -12.07 -1.14 0.67
C CYS A 90 -13.06 -1.67 -0.37
N ARG A 91 -13.85 -0.76 -0.96
CA ARG A 91 -14.79 -1.06 -2.05
C ARG A 91 -14.13 -0.91 -3.42
#